data_AF-A0A7I4YDY2-F1
#
_entry.id   AF-A0A7I4YDY2-F1
#
_cell.length_a   1.000
_cell.length_b   1.000
_cell.length_c   1.000
_cell.angle_alpha   90.00
_cell.angle_beta   90.00
_cell.angle_gamma   90.00
#
_symmetry.space_group_name_H-M   'P 1'
#
loop_
_entity.id
_entity.type
_entity.pdbx_description
1 polymer ?
#
loop_
_entity_poly.entity_id
_entity_poly.type
_entity_poly.pdbx_seq_one_letter_code
_entity_poly.pdbx_strand_id
1 'polypeptide(L)'
;MTDTKIEDLRLPPTIVSRIVDRAIGPTGTVSKEARTAIARAASVFILNVTSYANDYALTKKRRTLSPEDIYQALHVIECDHIVTPLVEELEAWKLNKAHRSEEARKRKADKKAAARTSVEDDSFTIAPSEEMRLKTSGSVND
;
A
#
# COMPACT_ATOMS: atom_id res chain seq x y z
N MET A 1 -35.69 20.58 2.29
CA MET A 1 -35.14 19.25 1.95
C MET A 1 -33.65 19.31 2.17
N THR A 2 -33.14 18.69 3.24
CA THR A 2 -31.70 18.43 3.38
C THR A 2 -31.36 17.32 2.41
N ASP A 3 -30.50 17.61 1.43
CA ASP A 3 -30.07 16.62 0.44
C ASP A 3 -29.12 15.63 1.12
N THR A 4 -29.68 14.54 1.64
CA THR A 4 -28.99 13.53 2.46
C THR A 4 -27.74 12.97 1.77
N LYS A 5 -27.73 12.93 0.43
CA LYS A 5 -26.58 12.43 -0.35
C LYS A 5 -25.37 13.37 -0.32
N ILE A 6 -25.60 14.68 -0.17
CA ILE A 6 -24.51 15.67 -0.07
C ILE A 6 -23.88 15.61 1.33
N GLU A 7 -24.65 15.27 2.35
CA GLU A 7 -24.15 15.12 3.73
C GLU A 7 -23.16 13.96 3.86
N ASP A 8 -23.39 12.86 3.13
CA ASP A 8 -22.47 11.71 3.07
C ASP A 8 -21.13 12.03 2.38
N LEU A 9 -21.10 13.04 1.53
CA LEU A 9 -19.91 13.45 0.77
C LEU A 9 -19.12 14.57 1.45
N ARG A 10 -19.42 14.87 2.72
CA ARG A 10 -18.76 15.97 3.44
C ARG A 10 -17.32 15.61 3.81
N LEU A 11 -16.39 16.40 3.30
CA LEU A 11 -14.98 16.34 3.69
C LEU A 11 -14.78 16.88 5.11
N PRO A 12 -13.83 16.32 5.89
CA PRO A 12 -13.50 16.82 7.23
C PRO A 12 -13.12 18.32 7.20
N PRO A 13 -13.85 19.21 7.91
CA PRO A 13 -13.64 20.65 7.83
C PRO A 13 -12.22 21.10 8.21
N THR A 14 -11.60 20.39 9.15
CA THR A 14 -10.23 20.64 9.59
C THR A 14 -9.21 20.40 8.48
N ILE A 15 -9.41 19.37 7.66
CA ILE A 15 -8.50 19.04 6.55
C ILE A 15 -8.66 20.07 5.44
N VAL A 16 -9.90 20.41 5.08
CA VAL A 16 -10.19 21.46 4.09
C VAL A 16 -9.54 22.78 4.52
N SER A 17 -9.70 23.18 5.79
CA SER A 17 -9.11 24.43 6.28
C SER A 17 -7.59 24.45 6.14
N ARG A 18 -6.90 23.38 6.52
CA ARG A 18 -5.43 23.30 6.38
C ARG A 18 -4.97 23.37 4.92
N ILE A 19 -5.70 22.74 4.00
CA ILE A 19 -5.36 22.78 2.57
C ILE A 19 -5.54 24.21 2.03
N VAL A 20 -6.65 24.86 2.37
CA VAL A 20 -6.92 26.25 1.97
C VAL A 20 -5.86 27.21 2.52
N ASP A 21 -5.51 27.09 3.79
CA ASP A 21 -4.51 27.97 4.41
C ASP A 21 -3.12 27.77 3.79
N ARG A 22 -2.76 26.52 3.43
CA ARG A 22 -1.52 26.22 2.70
C ARG A 22 -1.50 26.84 1.30
N ALA A 23 -2.64 26.83 0.60
CA ALA A 23 -2.73 27.39 -0.75
C ALA A 23 -2.68 28.93 -0.76
N ILE A 24 -3.23 29.57 0.28
CA ILE A 24 -3.31 31.02 0.41
C ILE A 24 -2.04 31.64 1.03
N GLY A 25 -1.33 30.88 1.86
CA GLY A 25 -0.12 31.34 2.53
C GLY A 25 -0.37 32.13 3.82
N PRO A 26 0.70 32.58 4.50
CA PRO A 26 0.65 33.04 5.89
C PRO A 26 -0.12 34.37 6.10
N THR A 27 -0.29 35.17 5.05
CA THR A 27 -0.89 36.51 5.16
C THR A 27 -2.34 36.57 4.70
N GLY A 28 -2.86 35.53 4.04
CA GLY A 28 -4.22 35.56 3.51
C GLY A 28 -5.23 34.91 4.46
N THR A 29 -6.46 35.41 4.41
CA THR A 29 -7.58 34.92 5.22
C THR A 29 -8.76 34.54 4.34
N VAL A 30 -9.52 33.53 4.76
CA VAL A 30 -10.68 33.00 4.02
C VAL A 30 -11.84 32.82 4.99
N SER A 31 -13.01 33.36 4.63
CA SER A 31 -14.22 33.31 5.44
C SER A 31 -14.74 31.87 5.64
N LYS A 32 -15.57 31.68 6.67
CA LYS A 32 -16.16 30.37 6.97
C LYS A 32 -17.09 29.90 5.85
N GLU A 33 -17.80 30.83 5.24
CA GLU A 33 -18.71 30.60 4.12
C GLU A 33 -17.95 30.14 2.89
N ALA A 34 -16.83 30.79 2.56
CA ALA A 34 -15.96 30.39 1.47
C ALA A 34 -15.36 29.00 1.70
N ARG A 35 -14.90 28.68 2.91
CA ARG A 35 -14.40 27.33 3.24
C ARG A 35 -15.48 26.27 3.08
N THR A 36 -16.72 26.57 3.45
CA THR A 36 -17.86 25.66 3.27
C THR A 36 -18.19 25.48 1.78
N ALA A 37 -18.12 26.55 0.99
CA ALA A 37 -18.31 26.49 -0.46
C ALA A 37 -17.22 25.65 -1.13
N ILE A 38 -15.95 25.84 -0.76
CA ILE A 38 -14.82 25.03 -1.24
C ILE A 38 -15.01 23.55 -0.91
N ALA A 39 -15.43 23.22 0.32
CA ALA A 39 -15.68 21.83 0.71
C ALA A 39 -16.77 21.18 -0.15
N ARG A 40 -17.86 21.90 -0.45
CA ARG A 40 -18.93 21.42 -1.33
C ARG A 40 -18.46 21.29 -2.78
N ALA A 41 -17.71 22.28 -3.28
CA ALA A 41 -17.15 22.27 -4.62
C ALA A 41 -16.19 21.09 -4.82
N ALA A 42 -15.38 20.73 -3.81
CA ALA A 42 -14.51 19.57 -3.86
C ALA A 42 -15.29 18.25 -4.00
N SER A 43 -16.41 18.10 -3.29
CA SER A 43 -17.28 16.92 -3.44
C SER A 43 -17.87 16.83 -4.85
N VAL A 44 -18.33 17.96 -5.40
CA VAL A 44 -18.83 18.03 -6.79
C VAL A 44 -17.71 17.74 -7.79
N PHE A 45 -16.50 18.25 -7.56
CA PHE A 45 -15.34 17.97 -8.40
C PHE A 45 -15.02 16.47 -8.46
N ILE A 46 -14.99 15.78 -7.32
CA ILE A 46 -14.74 14.33 -7.27
C ILE A 46 -15.82 13.57 -8.06
N LEU A 47 -17.09 13.91 -7.86
CA LEU A 47 -18.20 13.30 -8.60
C LEU A 47 -18.09 13.56 -10.11
N ASN A 48 -17.73 14.78 -10.48
CA ASN A 48 -17.61 15.19 -11.88
C ASN A 48 -16.47 14.43 -12.58
N VAL A 49 -15.27 14.40 -11.98
CA VAL A 49 -14.12 13.61 -12.47
C VAL A 49 -14.50 12.13 -12.60
N THR A 50 -15.17 11.59 -11.58
CA THR A 50 -15.57 10.17 -11.57
C THR A 50 -16.58 9.87 -12.68
N SER A 51 -17.52 10.78 -12.95
CA SER A 51 -18.50 10.62 -14.04
C SER A 51 -17.81 10.57 -15.39
N TYR A 52 -16.94 11.55 -15.70
CA TYR A 52 -16.21 11.57 -16.98
C TYR A 52 -15.29 10.36 -17.12
N ALA A 53 -14.57 9.98 -16.07
CA ALA A 53 -13.69 8.81 -16.10
C ALA A 53 -14.48 7.51 -16.33
N ASN A 54 -15.67 7.40 -15.74
CA ASN A 54 -16.57 6.28 -15.97
C ASN A 54 -17.03 6.23 -17.43
N ASP A 55 -17.41 7.36 -18.01
CA ASP A 55 -17.79 7.42 -19.42
C ASP A 55 -16.64 6.97 -20.32
N TYR A 56 -15.40 7.39 -20.05
CA TYR A 56 -14.22 6.91 -20.77
C TYR A 56 -13.98 5.40 -20.62
N ALA A 57 -14.09 4.86 -19.41
CA ALA A 57 -13.96 3.42 -19.21
C ALA A 57 -15.04 2.64 -19.97
N LEU A 58 -16.28 3.13 -19.97
CA LEU A 58 -17.40 2.54 -20.70
C LEU A 58 -17.21 2.61 -22.21
N THR A 59 -16.67 3.70 -22.76
CA THR A 59 -16.34 3.78 -24.20
C THR A 59 -15.33 2.71 -24.62
N LYS A 60 -14.42 2.34 -23.71
CA LYS A 60 -13.44 1.27 -23.87
C LYS A 60 -13.98 -0.11 -23.45
N LYS A 61 -15.30 -0.26 -23.24
CA LYS A 61 -15.99 -1.49 -22.81
C LYS A 61 -15.46 -2.09 -21.50
N ARG A 62 -14.92 -1.26 -20.60
CA ARG A 62 -14.42 -1.66 -19.28
C ARG A 62 -15.41 -1.26 -18.18
N ARG A 63 -15.50 -2.11 -17.15
CA ARG A 63 -16.26 -1.83 -15.92
C ARG A 63 -15.39 -1.36 -14.76
N THR A 64 -14.09 -1.20 -15.02
CA THR A 64 -13.08 -0.80 -14.04
C THR A 64 -12.34 0.42 -14.57
N LEU A 65 -12.22 1.43 -13.72
CA LEU A 65 -11.45 2.64 -14.01
C LEU A 65 -9.95 2.32 -14.01
N SER A 66 -9.27 2.83 -15.02
CA SER A 66 -7.81 2.85 -15.12
C SER A 66 -7.30 4.27 -14.89
N PRO A 67 -6.02 4.47 -14.52
CA PRO A 67 -5.44 5.81 -14.36
C PRO A 67 -5.62 6.69 -15.60
N GLU A 68 -5.52 6.08 -16.79
CA GLU A 68 -5.74 6.74 -18.07
C GLU A 68 -7.12 7.39 -18.19
N ASP A 69 -8.16 6.74 -17.66
CA ASP A 69 -9.52 7.29 -17.71
C ASP A 69 -9.64 8.55 -16.84
N ILE A 70 -8.89 8.61 -15.74
CA ILE A 70 -8.83 9.78 -14.85
C ILE A 70 -8.05 10.91 -15.53
N TYR A 71 -6.96 10.62 -16.23
CA TYR A 71 -6.19 11.65 -16.96
C TYR A 71 -7.02 12.29 -18.06
N GLN A 72 -7.76 11.49 -18.83
CA GLN A 72 -8.66 12.01 -19.87
C GLN A 72 -9.83 12.80 -19.27
N ALA A 73 -10.37 12.36 -18.13
CA ALA A 73 -11.37 13.13 -17.41
C ALA A 73 -10.84 14.50 -16.96
N LEU A 74 -9.62 14.56 -16.44
CA LEU A 74 -8.97 15.81 -16.03
C LEU A 74 -8.74 16.78 -17.20
N HIS A 75 -8.42 16.26 -18.39
CA HIS A 75 -8.30 17.08 -19.60
C HIS A 75 -9.63 17.74 -19.99
N VAL A 76 -10.73 16.97 -19.97
CA VAL A 76 -12.06 17.49 -20.34
C VAL A 76 -12.58 18.55 -19.38
N ILE A 77 -12.27 18.41 -18.09
CA ILE A 77 -12.66 19.42 -17.09
C ILE A 77 -11.62 20.55 -16.96
N GLU A 78 -10.70 20.67 -17.92
CA GLU A 78 -9.70 21.75 -18.00
C GLU A 78 -8.76 21.81 -16.79
N CYS A 79 -8.47 20.65 -16.19
CA CYS A 79 -7.60 20.50 -15.02
C CYS A 79 -6.26 19.82 -15.37
N ASP A 80 -5.72 20.09 -16.56
CA ASP A 80 -4.47 19.50 -17.07
C ASP A 80 -3.26 19.65 -16.15
N HIS A 81 -3.21 20.79 -15.44
CA HIS A 81 -2.16 21.09 -14.47
C HIS A 81 -2.07 20.07 -13.32
N ILE A 82 -3.12 19.27 -13.09
CA ILE A 82 -3.16 18.20 -12.08
C ILE A 82 -2.56 16.89 -12.62
N VAL A 83 -2.54 16.67 -13.94
CA VAL A 83 -2.15 15.39 -14.55
C VAL A 83 -0.69 15.07 -14.26
N THR A 84 0.23 16.00 -14.54
CA THR A 84 1.67 15.81 -14.30
C THR A 84 1.98 15.42 -12.85
N PRO A 85 1.60 16.21 -11.82
CA PRO A 85 1.90 15.83 -10.43
C PRO A 85 1.20 14.54 -10.00
N LEU A 86 0.06 14.20 -10.59
CA LEU A 86 -0.65 12.95 -10.30
C LEU A 86 0.09 11.71 -10.85
N VAL A 87 0.71 11.82 -12.03
CA VAL A 87 1.53 10.76 -12.62
C VAL A 87 2.77 10.51 -11.76
N GLU A 88 3.48 11.56 -11.36
CA GLU A 88 4.66 11.47 -10.50
C GLU A 88 4.36 10.78 -9.16
N GLU A 89 3.26 11.17 -8.50
CA GLU A 89 2.84 10.57 -7.24
C GLU A 89 2.43 9.09 -7.41
N LEU A 90 1.82 8.73 -8.55
CA LEU A 90 1.47 7.35 -8.86
C LEU A 90 2.73 6.48 -9.02
N GLU A 91 3.78 7.01 -9.66
CA GLU A 91 5.06 6.33 -9.81
C GLU A 91 5.77 6.16 -8.46
N ALA A 92 5.86 7.22 -7.66
CA ALA A 92 6.40 7.17 -6.31
C ALA A 92 5.67 6.14 -5.43
N TRP A 93 4.33 6.08 -5.53
CA TRP A 93 3.54 5.09 -4.82
C TRP A 93 3.83 3.66 -5.26
N LYS A 94 4.00 3.41 -6.57
CA LYS A 94 4.35 2.08 -7.10
C LYS A 94 5.71 1.61 -6.56
N LEU A 95 6.71 2.50 -6.57
CA LEU A 95 8.05 2.23 -6.05
C LEU A 95 7.99 1.91 -4.54
N ASN A 96 7.31 2.75 -3.76
CA ASN A 96 7.14 2.54 -2.32
C ASN A 96 6.35 1.26 -1.99
N LYS A 97 5.41 0.86 -2.84
CA LYS A 97 4.68 -0.40 -2.69
C LYS A 97 5.59 -1.61 -2.95
N ALA A 98 6.47 -1.54 -3.96
CA ALA A 98 7.44 -2.58 -4.25
C ALA A 98 8.43 -2.74 -3.08
N HIS A 99 9.00 -1.63 -2.59
CA HIS A 99 9.93 -1.63 -1.46
C HIS A 99 9.33 -2.30 -0.21
N ARG A 100 8.11 -1.90 0.18
CA ARG A 100 7.41 -2.50 1.33
C ARG A 100 7.16 -4.01 1.14
N SER A 101 6.90 -4.46 -0.08
CA SER A 101 6.71 -5.88 -0.39
C SER A 101 8.01 -6.67 -0.21
N GLU A 102 9.13 -6.13 -0.68
CA GLU A 102 10.45 -6.74 -0.52
C GLU A 102 10.87 -6.79 0.95
N GLU A 103 10.68 -5.70 1.70
CA GLU A 103 10.96 -5.67 3.14
C GLU A 103 10.13 -6.71 3.90
N ALA A 104 8.84 -6.85 3.56
CA ALA A 104 7.98 -7.87 4.16
C ALA A 104 8.44 -9.30 3.82
N ARG A 105 8.96 -9.52 2.61
CA ARG A 105 9.54 -10.82 2.21
C ARG A 105 10.84 -11.13 2.94
N LYS A 106 11.75 -10.16 3.05
CA LYS A 106 13.01 -10.28 3.81
C LYS A 106 12.72 -10.62 5.28
N ARG A 107 11.85 -9.86 5.95
CA ARG A 107 11.44 -10.15 7.34
C ARG A 107 10.86 -11.55 7.53
N LYS A 108 10.09 -12.06 6.56
CA LYS A 108 9.56 -13.43 6.59
C LYS A 108 10.65 -14.49 6.38
N ALA A 109 11.63 -14.22 5.52
CA ALA A 109 12.78 -15.10 5.30
C ALA A 109 13.67 -15.16 6.55
N ASP A 110 13.98 -14.02 7.16
CA ASP A 110 14.80 -13.92 8.37
C ASP A 110 14.15 -14.64 9.56
N LYS A 111 12.83 -14.47 9.72
CA LYS A 111 12.06 -15.15 10.79
C LYS A 111 12.00 -16.67 10.57
N LYS A 112 11.98 -17.13 9.30
CA LYS A 112 12.01 -18.55 8.95
C LYS A 112 13.41 -19.15 9.10
N ALA A 113 14.47 -18.38 8.86
CA ALA A 113 15.84 -18.79 9.09
C ALA A 113 16.13 -18.92 10.59
N ALA A 114 15.75 -17.91 11.39
CA ALA A 114 15.89 -17.95 12.85
C ALA A 114 15.14 -19.12 13.51
N ALA A 115 13.95 -19.46 13.00
CA ALA A 115 13.17 -20.60 13.48
C ALA A 115 13.72 -21.98 13.06
N ARG A 116 14.61 -22.05 12.05
CA ARG A 116 15.30 -23.30 11.69
C ARG A 116 16.52 -23.53 12.57
N THR A 117 17.26 -22.47 12.88
CA THR A 117 18.45 -22.54 13.75
C THR A 117 18.12 -22.97 15.18
N SER A 118 16.90 -22.70 15.68
CA SER A 118 16.46 -23.14 17.01
C SER A 118 16.02 -24.60 17.11
N VAL A 119 15.95 -25.35 16.00
CA VAL A 119 15.46 -26.74 15.98
C VAL A 119 16.61 -27.76 15.82
N GLU A 120 17.81 -27.30 15.44
CA GLU A 120 18.96 -28.18 15.18
C GLU A 120 19.87 -28.44 16.40
N ASP A 121 19.63 -27.80 17.57
CA ASP A 121 20.50 -27.92 18.77
C ASP A 121 20.08 -29.03 19.77
N ASP A 122 18.98 -29.76 19.54
CA ASP A 122 18.48 -30.78 20.49
C ASP A 122 18.72 -32.24 20.01
N SER A 123 19.63 -32.45 19.06
CA SER A 123 19.99 -33.77 18.54
C SER A 123 21.37 -34.21 19.08
N PHE A 124 21.43 -34.64 20.35
CA PHE A 124 22.61 -35.30 20.91
C PHE A 124 22.82 -36.67 20.22
N THR A 125 23.86 -36.74 19.40
CA THR A 125 24.28 -37.92 18.63
C THR A 125 24.77 -39.05 19.55
N ILE A 126 24.17 -40.24 19.44
CA ILE A 126 24.65 -41.47 20.08
C ILE A 126 25.88 -41.97 19.31
N ALA A 127 27.05 -42.00 19.97
CA ALA A 127 28.28 -42.54 19.41
C ALA A 127 28.23 -44.08 19.30
N PRO A 128 28.78 -44.70 18.24
CA PRO A 128 28.91 -46.15 18.15
C PRO A 128 30.18 -46.64 18.87
N SER A 129 30.02 -47.51 19.86
CA SER A 129 31.14 -48.12 20.61
C SER A 129 31.79 -49.28 19.84
N GLU A 130 33.12 -49.22 19.71
CA GLU A 130 34.00 -50.19 19.03
C GLU A 130 34.11 -51.57 19.73
N GLU A 131 34.17 -52.58 18.86
CA GLU A 131 34.92 -53.85 18.90
C GLU A 131 34.91 -54.78 20.14
N MET A 132 34.12 -55.83 19.99
CA MET A 132 34.46 -57.26 20.10
C MET A 132 35.93 -57.60 20.46
N ARG A 133 36.16 -58.08 21.70
CA ARG A 133 37.35 -58.87 22.04
C ARG A 133 36.94 -60.30 22.41
N LEU A 134 36.98 -61.16 21.40
CA LEU A 134 36.83 -62.61 21.51
C LEU A 134 38.03 -63.17 22.31
N LYS A 135 37.79 -63.76 23.49
CA LYS A 135 38.77 -64.66 24.14
C LYS A 135 38.43 -66.09 23.73
N THR A 136 39.14 -66.63 22.75
CA THR A 136 39.26 -68.08 22.59
C THR A 136 40.47 -68.54 23.36
N SER A 137 40.22 -69.28 24.44
CA SER A 137 41.20 -70.02 25.22
C SER A 137 41.95 -71.01 24.32
N GLY A 138 43.27 -70.90 24.27
CA GLY A 138 44.13 -71.99 23.82
C GLY A 138 44.22 -73.07 24.91
N SER A 139 43.87 -74.31 24.55
CA SER A 139 44.34 -75.50 25.23
C SER A 139 44.68 -76.52 24.15
N VAL A 140 45.98 -76.69 23.90
CA VAL A 140 46.55 -77.84 23.19
C VAL A 140 47.48 -78.51 24.20
N ASN A 141 47.30 -79.83 24.31
CA ASN A 141 47.89 -80.77 25.26
C ASN A 141 49.43 -80.74 25.31
N ASP A 142 49.97 -81.01 26.51
CA ASP A 142 50.76 -82.22 26.82
C ASP A 142 50.54 -82.60 28.30
#